data_AF-A0A924KHK5-F1
#
_entry.id   AF-A0A924KHK5-F1
#
_cell.length_a   1.000
_cell.length_b   1.000
_cell.length_c   1.000
_cell.angle_alpha   90.00
_cell.angle_beta   90.00
_cell.angle_gamma   90.00
#
_symmetry.space_group_name_H-M   'P 1'
#
loop_
_entity.id
_entity.type
_entity.pdbx_description
1 polymer ?
#
loop_
_entity_poly.entity_id
_entity_poly.type
_entity_poly.pdbx_seq_one_letter_code
_entity_poly.pdbx_strand_id
1 'polypeptide(L)'
;MRKTLVLIALIGSSLILFKQAKAQEVIKKKGYTLTFESNYAALDPKLKSRMIETFFEVYPKLAKEYNLATLKEVKFFVDTAYKGVAATSNGRVVYASNWMKTHPEDIDVVTHEVMHIVQNYGRSLGPGWLTEGIADFARYKFGVDNPGSKWTLPELKPTHHYKNSYRITARFFAWIENNVKSGTIQEIDKSLRERTYTAEIWKNKTGKDIDELWADYLKNPSI
;
A
#
# COMPACT_ATOMS: atom_id res chain seq x y z
N MET A 1 36.71 65.96 35.23
CA MET A 1 35.44 65.84 34.44
C MET A 1 35.56 64.68 33.47
N ARG A 2 35.04 63.50 33.82
CA ARG A 2 34.99 62.31 32.95
C ARG A 2 33.64 62.33 32.20
N LYS A 3 33.66 62.40 30.87
CA LYS A 3 32.47 62.20 30.04
C LYS A 3 32.40 60.72 29.64
N THR A 4 31.43 60.00 30.17
CA THR A 4 31.11 58.62 29.79
C THR A 4 30.22 58.66 28.56
N LEU A 5 30.69 58.12 27.42
CA LEU A 5 29.86 57.87 26.25
C LEU A 5 29.04 56.60 26.51
N VAL A 6 27.71 56.71 26.46
CA VAL A 6 26.79 55.57 26.49
C VAL A 6 26.53 55.15 25.03
N LEU A 7 26.98 53.95 24.67
CA LEU A 7 26.64 53.30 23.40
C LEU A 7 25.28 52.60 23.59
N ILE A 8 24.23 53.09 22.94
CA ILE A 8 22.93 52.40 22.88
C ILE A 8 23.01 51.41 21.71
N ALA A 9 23.15 50.12 22.02
CA ALA A 9 23.03 49.05 21.05
C ALA A 9 21.54 48.78 20.77
N LEU A 10 21.09 49.12 19.57
CA LEU A 10 19.80 48.70 19.03
C LEU A 10 19.84 47.20 18.76
N ILE A 11 19.19 46.42 19.62
CA ILE A 11 18.99 44.98 19.41
C ILE A 11 17.88 44.83 18.38
N GLY A 12 18.26 44.60 17.12
CA GLY A 12 17.34 44.18 16.07
C GLY A 12 16.81 42.78 16.39
N SER A 13 15.53 42.69 16.75
CA SER A 13 14.82 41.42 16.90
C SER A 13 14.67 40.76 15.53
N SER A 14 15.59 39.86 15.20
CA SER A 14 15.44 38.95 14.07
C SER A 14 14.37 37.92 14.42
N LEU A 15 13.21 38.01 13.75
CA LEU A 15 12.20 36.97 13.76
C LEU A 15 12.78 35.74 13.02
N ILE A 16 13.34 34.81 13.79
CA ILE A 16 13.68 33.48 13.29
C ILE A 16 12.36 32.78 12.96
N LEU A 17 12.04 32.67 11.68
CA LEU A 17 11.01 31.77 11.18
C LEU A 17 11.43 30.33 11.49
N PHE A 18 10.98 29.80 12.62
CA PHE A 18 11.01 28.37 12.87
C PHE A 18 10.10 27.70 11.83
N LYS A 19 10.67 27.14 10.76
CA LYS A 19 10.01 26.05 10.03
C LYS A 19 9.77 24.96 11.08
N GLN A 20 8.51 24.71 11.45
CA GLN A 20 8.15 23.54 12.25
C GLN A 20 8.83 22.33 11.61
N ALA A 21 9.78 21.74 12.33
CA ALA A 21 10.37 20.48 11.94
C ALA A 21 9.21 19.48 11.85
N LYS A 22 8.94 18.95 10.66
CA LYS A 22 7.99 17.86 10.50
C LYS A 22 8.49 16.72 11.38
N ALA A 23 7.64 16.21 12.28
CA ALA A 23 8.00 15.09 13.13
C ALA A 23 8.26 13.86 12.26
N GLN A 24 9.53 13.63 11.94
CA GLN A 24 10.02 12.49 11.20
C GLN A 24 10.43 11.42 12.20
N GLU A 25 9.99 10.19 11.98
CA GLU A 25 10.43 9.02 12.73
C GLU A 25 11.05 8.01 11.77
N VAL A 26 12.21 7.46 12.14
CA VAL A 26 12.91 6.45 11.35
C VAL A 26 13.04 5.20 12.19
N ILE A 27 12.44 4.11 11.73
CA ILE A 27 12.41 2.83 12.43
C ILE A 27 13.13 1.79 11.56
N LYS A 28 14.01 0.99 12.17
CA LYS A 28 14.72 -0.10 11.50
C LYS A 28 14.42 -1.42 12.20
N LYS A 29 13.95 -2.41 11.46
CA LYS A 29 13.64 -3.75 12.01
C LYS A 29 13.78 -4.81 10.92
N LYS A 30 14.42 -5.93 11.24
CA LYS A 30 14.57 -7.10 10.35
C LYS A 30 15.08 -6.76 8.94
N GLY A 31 16.03 -5.83 8.83
CA GLY A 31 16.62 -5.42 7.54
C GLY A 31 15.77 -4.47 6.68
N TYR A 32 14.65 -3.97 7.22
CA TYR A 32 13.83 -2.93 6.59
C TYR A 32 13.87 -1.65 7.40
N THR A 33 13.82 -0.52 6.70
CA THR A 33 13.74 0.84 7.27
C THR A 33 12.43 1.49 6.83
N LEU A 34 11.68 2.03 7.79
CA LEU A 34 10.52 2.86 7.56
C LEU A 34 10.80 4.28 8.02
N THR A 35 10.66 5.26 7.12
CA THR A 35 10.59 6.68 7.47
C THR A 35 9.13 7.11 7.50
N PHE A 36 8.64 7.53 8.65
CA PHE A 36 7.28 8.06 8.80
C PHE A 36 7.32 9.57 8.97
N GLU A 37 6.60 10.29 8.10
CA GLU A 37 6.43 11.74 8.17
C GLU A 37 4.94 12.11 8.09
N SER A 38 4.57 13.25 8.66
CA SER A 38 3.20 13.78 8.57
C SER A 38 3.23 15.31 8.54
N ASN A 39 2.38 15.92 7.73
CA ASN A 39 2.01 17.34 7.87
C ASN A 39 0.65 17.53 8.56
N TYR A 40 0.03 16.44 9.02
CA TYR A 40 -1.23 16.45 9.76
C TYR A 40 -0.96 16.43 11.26
N ALA A 41 -1.03 17.60 11.91
CA ALA A 41 -0.70 17.78 13.32
C ALA A 41 -1.62 17.01 14.29
N ALA A 42 -2.85 16.71 13.87
CA ALA A 42 -3.84 15.98 14.66
C ALA A 42 -3.86 14.47 14.39
N LEU A 43 -2.82 13.92 13.75
CA LEU A 43 -2.70 12.48 13.56
C LEU A 43 -2.63 11.77 14.91
N ASP A 44 -3.53 10.83 15.15
CA ASP A 44 -3.54 10.02 16.37
C ASP A 44 -2.23 9.22 16.50
N PRO A 45 -1.45 9.39 17.59
CA PRO A 45 -0.24 8.63 17.84
C PRO A 45 -0.45 7.11 17.87
N LYS A 46 -1.63 6.63 18.30
CA LYS A 46 -1.97 5.21 18.28
C LYS A 46 -2.16 4.71 16.86
N LEU A 47 -2.85 5.46 16.01
CA LEU A 47 -2.99 5.13 14.59
C LEU A 47 -1.61 5.09 13.90
N LYS A 48 -0.77 6.10 14.13
CA LYS A 48 0.62 6.11 13.64
C LYS A 48 1.37 4.83 14.04
N SER A 49 1.30 4.46 15.31
CA SER A 49 1.97 3.26 15.83
C SER A 49 1.45 1.99 15.16
N ARG A 50 0.13 1.83 15.03
CA ARG A 50 -0.49 0.70 14.33
C ARG A 50 -0.06 0.62 12.87
N MET A 51 0.00 1.74 12.14
CA MET A 51 0.48 1.75 10.74
C MET A 51 1.94 1.27 10.63
N ILE A 52 2.80 1.69 11.55
CA ILE A 52 4.22 1.27 11.60
C ILE A 52 4.30 -0.23 11.91
N GLU A 53 3.52 -0.71 12.88
CA GLU A 53 3.45 -2.12 13.24
C GLU A 53 2.96 -2.99 12.08
N THR A 54 1.88 -2.58 11.39
CA THR A 54 1.36 -3.25 10.19
C THR A 54 2.45 -3.36 9.14
N PHE A 55 3.19 -2.28 8.83
CA PHE A 55 4.29 -2.33 7.86
C PHE A 55 5.32 -3.42 8.20
N PHE A 56 5.82 -3.44 9.44
CA PHE A 56 6.83 -4.40 9.85
C PHE A 56 6.33 -5.83 10.00
N GLU A 57 5.02 -6.02 10.10
CA GLU A 57 4.37 -7.34 10.09
C GLU A 57 4.20 -7.86 8.67
N VAL A 58 3.68 -7.04 7.74
CA VAL A 58 3.26 -7.50 6.41
C VAL A 58 4.36 -7.38 5.37
N TYR A 59 5.15 -6.31 5.36
CA TYR A 59 6.09 -6.04 4.29
C TYR A 59 7.17 -7.12 4.12
N PRO A 60 7.79 -7.66 5.19
CA PRO A 60 8.72 -8.78 5.05
C PRO A 60 8.07 -10.06 4.50
N LYS A 61 6.79 -10.31 4.80
CA LYS A 61 6.04 -11.47 4.28
C LYS A 61 5.77 -11.32 2.79
N LEU A 62 5.31 -10.13 2.38
CA LEU A 62 5.08 -9.80 0.97
C LEU A 62 6.39 -9.87 0.16
N ALA A 63 7.49 -9.33 0.70
CA ALA A 63 8.80 -9.44 0.08
C ALA A 63 9.23 -10.90 -0.09
N LYS A 64 9.03 -11.73 0.93
CA LYS A 64 9.38 -13.15 0.86
C LYS A 64 8.56 -13.91 -0.18
N GLU A 65 7.26 -13.63 -0.25
CA GLU A 65 6.37 -14.34 -1.17
C GLU A 65 6.53 -13.86 -2.62
N TYR A 66 6.57 -12.56 -2.85
CA TYR A 66 6.49 -12.02 -4.21
C TYR A 66 7.83 -11.51 -4.73
N ASN A 67 8.60 -10.74 -3.95
CA ASN A 67 9.82 -10.11 -4.46
C ASN A 67 10.87 -9.83 -3.38
N LEU A 68 11.85 -10.73 -3.23
CA LEU A 68 12.94 -10.60 -2.25
C LEU A 68 13.83 -9.37 -2.54
N ALA A 69 13.90 -8.95 -3.80
CA ALA A 69 14.66 -7.79 -4.26
C ALA A 69 13.90 -6.45 -4.10
N THR A 70 12.72 -6.45 -3.47
CA THR A 70 12.00 -5.22 -3.14
C THR A 70 12.85 -4.27 -2.27
N LEU A 71 12.51 -2.98 -2.34
CA LEU A 71 13.18 -1.92 -1.59
C LEU A 71 13.28 -2.26 -0.10
N LYS A 72 14.42 -1.91 0.51
CA LYS A 72 14.62 -2.05 1.96
C LYS A 72 14.31 -0.78 2.73
N GLU A 73 14.13 0.33 2.03
CA GLU A 73 13.77 1.62 2.59
C GLU A 73 12.44 2.08 2.02
N VAL A 74 11.48 2.33 2.91
CA VAL A 74 10.12 2.77 2.56
C VAL A 74 9.81 4.04 3.33
N LYS A 75 9.05 4.94 2.70
CA LYS A 75 8.60 6.19 3.31
C LYS A 75 7.09 6.28 3.36
N PHE A 76 6.53 6.51 4.55
CA PHE A 76 5.14 6.90 4.72
C PHE A 76 5.03 8.41 4.88
N PHE A 77 4.03 9.00 4.24
CA PHE A 77 3.70 10.40 4.40
C PHE A 77 2.19 10.60 4.54
N VAL A 78 1.74 11.05 5.71
CA VAL A 78 0.34 11.48 5.90
C VAL A 78 0.22 12.94 5.43
N ASP A 79 -0.64 13.17 4.43
CA ASP A 79 -0.77 14.45 3.74
C ASP A 79 -2.17 15.08 3.90
N THR A 80 -2.23 16.35 4.26
CA THR A 80 -3.44 17.19 4.29
C THR A 80 -3.92 17.64 2.91
N ALA A 81 -3.02 17.67 1.92
CA ALA A 81 -3.36 18.06 0.55
C ALA A 81 -3.90 16.90 -0.29
N TYR A 82 -3.50 15.66 -0.01
CA TYR A 82 -3.95 14.49 -0.78
C TYR A 82 -5.43 14.16 -0.54
N LYS A 83 -6.19 13.94 -1.62
CA LYS A 83 -7.66 13.80 -1.59
C LYS A 83 -8.18 12.38 -1.85
N GLY A 84 -7.30 11.44 -2.22
CA GLY A 84 -7.65 10.03 -2.38
C GLY A 84 -7.70 9.29 -1.04
N VAL A 85 -7.47 7.97 -1.09
CA VAL A 85 -7.28 7.13 0.10
C VAL A 85 -5.79 7.08 0.44
N ALA A 86 -5.02 6.50 -0.47
CA ALA A 86 -3.58 6.47 -0.45
C ALA A 86 -3.03 6.32 -1.89
N ALA A 87 -1.73 6.52 -2.05
CA ALA A 87 -1.04 6.26 -3.31
C ALA A 87 0.42 5.93 -3.07
N THR A 88 0.95 5.00 -3.88
CA THR A 88 2.34 4.55 -3.80
C THR A 88 3.13 4.91 -5.05
N SER A 89 4.34 5.43 -4.84
CA SER A 89 5.30 5.69 -5.92
C SER A 89 6.73 5.71 -5.37
N ASN A 90 7.66 5.03 -6.07
CA ASN A 90 9.10 5.05 -5.77
C ASN A 90 9.45 4.80 -4.29
N GLY A 91 8.87 3.76 -3.68
CA GLY A 91 9.09 3.41 -2.28
C GLY A 91 8.45 4.37 -1.27
N ARG A 92 7.67 5.35 -1.73
CA ARG A 92 6.93 6.28 -0.89
C ARG A 92 5.43 6.03 -1.00
N VAL A 93 4.78 5.88 0.14
CA VAL A 93 3.33 5.83 0.27
C VAL A 93 2.83 7.16 0.83
N VAL A 94 1.82 7.72 0.18
CA VAL A 94 1.06 8.87 0.67
C VAL A 94 -0.27 8.38 1.21
N TYR A 95 -0.64 8.78 2.42
CA TYR A 95 -1.96 8.51 2.99
C TYR A 95 -2.72 9.83 3.15
N ALA A 96 -3.98 9.87 2.75
CA ALA A 96 -4.81 11.05 3.00
C ALA A 96 -5.09 11.18 4.50
N SER A 97 -4.74 12.33 5.06
CA SER A 97 -5.08 12.66 6.46
C SER A 97 -6.58 12.54 6.75
N ASN A 98 -7.45 12.89 5.79
CA ASN A 98 -8.89 12.74 5.94
C ASN A 98 -9.31 11.27 6.05
N TRP A 99 -8.70 10.36 5.28
CA TRP A 99 -8.94 8.93 5.41
C TRP A 99 -8.49 8.43 6.79
N MET A 100 -7.26 8.76 7.20
CA MET A 100 -6.73 8.40 8.53
C MET A 100 -7.63 8.89 9.67
N LYS A 101 -8.22 10.09 9.54
CA LYS A 101 -9.14 10.66 10.52
C LYS A 101 -10.49 9.92 10.57
N THR A 102 -11.04 9.59 9.41
CA THR A 102 -12.42 9.07 9.29
C THR A 102 -12.50 7.54 9.32
N HIS A 103 -11.39 6.87 9.05
CA HIS A 103 -11.26 5.42 9.00
C HIS A 103 -10.02 4.97 9.81
N PRO A 104 -9.93 5.32 11.11
CA PRO A 104 -8.73 5.03 11.91
C PRO A 104 -8.48 3.52 12.10
N GLU A 105 -9.48 2.68 11.86
CA GLU A 105 -9.32 1.23 11.91
C GLU A 105 -8.78 0.63 10.60
N ASP A 106 -8.72 1.40 9.50
CA ASP A 106 -8.30 0.91 8.19
C ASP A 106 -6.79 0.87 8.01
N ILE A 107 -6.08 0.22 8.92
CA ILE A 107 -4.62 0.09 8.87
C ILE A 107 -4.14 -0.83 7.74
N ASP A 108 -5.00 -1.72 7.24
CA ASP A 108 -4.66 -2.62 6.12
C ASP A 108 -4.64 -1.96 4.75
N VAL A 109 -4.99 -0.67 4.66
CA VAL A 109 -4.57 0.17 3.54
C VAL A 109 -3.04 0.16 3.41
N VAL A 110 -2.30 0.01 4.51
CA VAL A 110 -0.84 -0.19 4.47
C VAL A 110 -0.48 -1.42 3.64
N THR A 111 -1.15 -2.55 3.87
CA THR A 111 -0.87 -3.83 3.19
C THR A 111 -1.07 -3.72 1.67
N HIS A 112 -2.15 -3.06 1.24
CA HIS A 112 -2.40 -2.77 -0.17
C HIS A 112 -1.28 -1.91 -0.76
N GLU A 113 -1.00 -0.75 -0.15
CA GLU A 113 -0.05 0.22 -0.70
C GLU A 113 1.38 -0.32 -0.76
N VAL A 114 1.83 -1.00 0.28
CA VAL A 114 3.20 -1.53 0.30
C VAL A 114 3.36 -2.71 -0.64
N MET A 115 2.27 -3.40 -1.01
CA MET A 115 2.30 -4.40 -2.07
C MET A 115 2.68 -3.75 -3.41
N HIS A 116 2.26 -2.53 -3.72
CA HIS A 116 2.72 -1.84 -4.94
C HIS A 116 4.23 -1.61 -4.97
N ILE A 117 4.87 -1.44 -3.81
CA ILE A 117 6.34 -1.36 -3.73
C ILE A 117 6.96 -2.73 -4.06
N VAL A 118 6.38 -3.82 -3.56
CA VAL A 118 6.84 -5.20 -3.82
C VAL A 118 6.63 -5.58 -5.29
N GLN A 119 5.48 -5.21 -5.86
CA GLN A 119 5.17 -5.38 -7.26
C GLN A 119 6.24 -4.76 -8.14
N ASN A 120 6.66 -3.51 -7.89
CA ASN A 120 7.72 -2.83 -8.65
C ASN A 120 7.65 -3.07 -10.17
N TYR A 121 6.45 -3.03 -10.75
CA TYR A 121 6.25 -3.33 -12.16
C TYR A 121 6.87 -2.27 -13.10
N GLY A 122 7.25 -1.11 -12.56
CA GLY A 122 7.74 0.02 -13.36
C GLY A 122 6.70 0.44 -14.41
N ARG A 123 7.14 0.71 -15.63
CA ARG A 123 6.24 0.99 -16.78
C ARG A 123 5.69 -0.28 -17.43
N SER A 124 5.38 -1.32 -16.65
CA SER A 124 4.84 -2.57 -17.20
C SER A 124 3.58 -2.31 -18.06
N LEU A 125 3.44 -3.09 -19.14
CA LEU A 125 2.31 -3.03 -20.07
C LEU A 125 1.14 -3.91 -19.59
N GLY A 126 1.25 -4.51 -18.42
CA GLY A 126 0.19 -5.31 -17.82
C GLY A 126 -1.08 -4.48 -17.58
N PRO A 127 -2.28 -5.07 -17.75
CA PRO A 127 -3.54 -4.41 -17.41
C PRO A 127 -3.58 -3.91 -15.96
N GLY A 128 -4.01 -2.67 -15.73
CA GLY A 128 -4.06 -2.07 -14.39
C GLY A 128 -4.92 -2.84 -13.38
N TRP A 129 -5.94 -3.57 -13.83
CA TRP A 129 -6.78 -4.39 -12.94
C TRP A 129 -6.00 -5.52 -12.27
N LEU A 130 -4.90 -6.00 -12.87
CA LEU A 130 -4.01 -6.96 -12.23
C LEU A 130 -3.23 -6.31 -11.09
N THR A 131 -2.68 -5.12 -11.33
CA THR A 131 -1.94 -4.36 -10.33
C THR A 131 -2.76 -4.15 -9.07
N GLU A 132 -3.96 -3.59 -9.22
CA GLU A 132 -4.87 -3.31 -8.09
C GLU A 132 -5.46 -4.59 -7.48
N GLY A 133 -5.83 -5.57 -8.33
CA GLY A 133 -6.40 -6.84 -7.88
C GLY A 133 -5.42 -7.67 -7.05
N ILE A 134 -4.14 -7.69 -7.44
CA ILE A 134 -3.07 -8.38 -6.70
C ILE A 134 -2.81 -7.64 -5.37
N ALA A 135 -2.85 -6.30 -5.36
CA ALA A 135 -2.68 -5.53 -4.12
C ALA A 135 -3.80 -5.81 -3.11
N ASP A 136 -5.06 -5.87 -3.54
CA ASP A 136 -6.17 -6.24 -2.66
C ASP A 136 -6.20 -7.74 -2.32
N PHE A 137 -5.71 -8.61 -3.20
CA PHE A 137 -5.53 -10.02 -2.87
C PHE A 137 -4.46 -10.21 -1.79
N ALA A 138 -3.35 -9.48 -1.87
CA ALA A 138 -2.35 -9.42 -0.82
C ALA A 138 -2.93 -8.87 0.48
N ARG A 139 -3.75 -7.81 0.43
CA ARG A 139 -4.47 -7.29 1.59
C ARG A 139 -5.41 -8.34 2.20
N TYR A 140 -6.15 -9.09 1.39
CA TYR A 140 -7.00 -10.18 1.87
C TYR A 140 -6.19 -11.27 2.59
N LYS A 141 -5.05 -11.68 2.02
CA LYS A 141 -4.22 -12.78 2.53
C LYS A 141 -3.34 -12.39 3.72
N PHE A 142 -2.82 -11.16 3.76
CA PHE A 142 -1.81 -10.71 4.73
C PHE A 142 -2.27 -9.59 5.66
N GLY A 143 -3.48 -9.07 5.46
CA GLY A 143 -4.02 -8.01 6.30
C GLY A 143 -4.09 -8.44 7.76
N VAL A 144 -3.81 -7.50 8.67
CA VAL A 144 -3.74 -7.73 10.11
C VAL A 144 -5.05 -7.41 10.83
N ASP A 145 -5.91 -6.58 10.24
CA ASP A 145 -7.12 -6.05 10.88
C ASP A 145 -8.21 -5.65 9.87
N ASN A 146 -8.37 -6.41 8.79
CA ASN A 146 -9.50 -6.24 7.86
C ASN A 146 -10.87 -6.24 8.57
N PRO A 147 -11.12 -7.10 9.60
CA PRO A 147 -12.35 -7.04 10.38
C PRO A 147 -12.57 -5.70 11.11
N GLY A 148 -11.52 -5.09 11.68
CA GLY A 148 -11.60 -3.81 12.38
C GLY A 148 -12.10 -2.67 11.49
N SER A 149 -11.69 -2.66 10.21
CA SER A 149 -12.17 -1.70 9.22
C SER A 149 -13.42 -2.13 8.45
N LYS A 150 -13.99 -3.30 8.78
CA LYS A 150 -15.09 -3.94 8.04
C LYS A 150 -14.77 -4.15 6.56
N TRP A 151 -13.49 -4.25 6.22
CA TRP A 151 -13.06 -4.56 4.88
C TRP A 151 -13.22 -6.07 4.63
N THR A 152 -13.86 -6.43 3.51
CA THR A 152 -14.14 -7.82 3.16
C THR A 152 -13.97 -8.04 1.66
N LEU A 153 -13.92 -9.28 1.18
CA LEU A 153 -14.16 -9.53 -0.24
C LEU A 153 -15.69 -9.47 -0.49
N PRO A 154 -16.18 -8.65 -1.44
CA PRO A 154 -17.62 -8.48 -1.65
C PRO A 154 -18.21 -9.72 -2.32
N GLU A 155 -19.40 -10.13 -1.93
CA GLU A 155 -20.11 -11.20 -2.65
C GLU A 155 -20.24 -10.88 -4.14
N LEU A 156 -20.16 -11.93 -4.96
CA LEU A 156 -20.25 -11.82 -6.41
C LEU A 156 -21.65 -11.29 -6.80
N LYS A 157 -21.68 -10.28 -7.68
CA LYS A 157 -22.91 -9.73 -8.26
C LYS A 157 -22.87 -9.83 -9.79
N PRO A 158 -24.02 -9.85 -10.48
CA PRO A 158 -24.07 -9.89 -11.93
C PRO A 158 -23.35 -8.72 -12.64
N THR A 159 -23.21 -7.57 -11.97
CA THR A 159 -22.50 -6.40 -12.50
C THR A 159 -20.98 -6.46 -12.33
N HIS A 160 -20.46 -7.46 -11.62
CA HIS A 160 -19.02 -7.62 -11.40
C HIS A 160 -18.33 -8.26 -12.61
N HIS A 161 -17.05 -7.93 -12.77
CA HIS A 161 -16.14 -8.48 -13.75
C HIS A 161 -14.73 -8.52 -13.16
N TYR A 162 -13.90 -9.49 -13.53
CA TYR A 162 -12.51 -9.57 -13.06
C TYR A 162 -11.65 -8.34 -13.43
N LYS A 163 -12.15 -7.47 -14.33
CA LYS A 163 -11.51 -6.21 -14.74
C LYS A 163 -11.91 -5.02 -13.86
N ASN A 164 -12.83 -5.20 -12.90
CA ASN A 164 -13.24 -4.11 -11.99
C ASN A 164 -12.18 -3.74 -10.96
N SER A 165 -11.03 -4.43 -10.94
CA SER A 165 -9.90 -4.14 -10.04
C SER A 165 -10.25 -4.40 -8.56
N TYR A 166 -9.29 -4.12 -7.68
CA TYR A 166 -9.48 -4.10 -6.23
C TYR A 166 -10.17 -5.39 -5.70
N ARG A 167 -11.02 -5.24 -4.69
CA ARG A 167 -11.74 -6.31 -3.98
C ARG A 167 -12.50 -7.29 -4.89
N ILE A 168 -13.03 -6.85 -6.02
CA ILE A 168 -13.77 -7.73 -6.94
C ILE A 168 -12.80 -8.69 -7.61
N THR A 169 -11.72 -8.16 -8.18
CA THR A 169 -10.64 -8.96 -8.76
C THR A 169 -9.95 -9.82 -7.70
N ALA A 170 -9.70 -9.27 -6.52
CA ALA A 170 -9.07 -9.99 -5.41
C ALA A 170 -9.88 -11.21 -4.96
N ARG A 171 -11.23 -11.12 -4.95
CA ARG A 171 -12.08 -12.26 -4.63
C ARG A 171 -11.98 -13.37 -5.66
N PHE A 172 -11.92 -13.00 -6.94
CA PHE A 172 -11.69 -13.96 -8.01
C PHE A 172 -10.31 -14.61 -7.92
N PHE A 173 -9.29 -13.85 -7.54
CA PHE A 173 -7.94 -14.39 -7.28
C PHE A 173 -7.92 -15.37 -6.10
N ALA A 174 -8.62 -15.06 -5.01
CA ALA A 174 -8.81 -16.00 -3.90
C ALA A 174 -9.51 -17.30 -4.37
N TRP A 175 -10.53 -17.18 -5.23
CA TRP A 175 -11.18 -18.35 -5.82
C TRP A 175 -10.24 -19.20 -6.68
N ILE A 176 -9.41 -18.58 -7.53
CA ILE A 176 -8.42 -19.29 -8.35
C ILE A 176 -7.43 -20.05 -7.46
N GLU A 177 -6.92 -19.40 -6.42
CA GLU A 177 -5.96 -19.99 -5.49
C GLU A 177 -6.54 -21.18 -4.71
N ASN A 178 -7.82 -21.10 -4.32
CA ASN A 178 -8.48 -22.13 -3.53
C ASN A 178 -9.02 -23.30 -4.37
N ASN A 179 -9.51 -23.05 -5.59
CA ASN A 179 -10.30 -24.01 -6.35
C ASN A 179 -9.65 -24.49 -7.65
N VAL A 180 -8.72 -23.71 -8.21
CA VAL A 180 -8.12 -24.02 -9.52
C VAL A 180 -6.68 -24.49 -9.33
N LYS A 181 -5.81 -23.59 -8.86
CA LYS A 181 -4.40 -23.89 -8.64
C LYS A 181 -3.73 -22.84 -7.77
N SER A 182 -3.29 -23.26 -6.59
CA SER A 182 -2.52 -22.40 -5.69
C SER A 182 -1.16 -22.01 -6.32
N GLY A 183 -0.71 -20.79 -6.04
CA GLY A 183 0.49 -20.17 -6.58
C GLY A 183 0.31 -19.50 -7.94
N THR A 184 -0.90 -19.56 -8.53
CA THR A 184 -1.17 -18.92 -9.82
C THR A 184 -0.92 -17.42 -9.73
N ILE A 185 -1.44 -16.74 -8.70
CA ILE A 185 -1.36 -15.28 -8.60
C ILE A 185 0.07 -14.82 -8.35
N GLN A 186 0.86 -15.60 -7.61
CA GLN A 186 2.30 -15.37 -7.44
C GLN A 186 3.05 -15.42 -8.78
N GLU A 187 2.74 -16.38 -9.64
CA GLU A 187 3.34 -16.51 -10.98
C GLU A 187 2.93 -15.38 -11.92
N ILE A 188 1.66 -14.93 -11.85
CA ILE A 188 1.16 -13.79 -12.62
C ILE A 188 1.90 -12.52 -12.20
N ASP A 189 1.97 -12.24 -10.90
CA ASP A 189 2.70 -11.13 -10.31
C ASP A 189 4.19 -11.14 -10.73
N LYS A 190 4.83 -12.31 -10.71
CA LYS A 190 6.21 -12.48 -11.21
C LYS A 190 6.34 -12.13 -12.70
N SER A 191 5.43 -12.59 -13.55
CA SER A 191 5.47 -12.28 -14.99
C SER A 191 5.26 -10.79 -15.30
N LEU A 192 4.46 -10.10 -14.50
CA LEU A 192 4.24 -8.66 -14.60
C LEU A 192 5.49 -7.87 -14.23
N ARG A 193 6.23 -8.32 -13.20
CA ARG A 193 7.55 -7.81 -12.84
C ARG A 193 8.58 -8.01 -13.94
N GLU A 194 8.64 -9.23 -14.48
CA GLU A 194 9.64 -9.65 -15.46
C GLU A 194 9.32 -9.14 -16.88
N ARG A 195 8.17 -8.47 -17.07
CA ARG A 195 7.68 -7.95 -18.36
C ARG A 195 7.49 -9.04 -19.40
N THR A 196 7.11 -10.24 -18.95
CA THR A 196 6.85 -11.42 -19.78
C THR A 196 5.36 -11.78 -19.79
N TYR A 197 4.51 -11.02 -19.10
CA TYR A 197 3.06 -11.26 -19.06
C TYR A 197 2.44 -11.23 -20.46
N THR A 198 1.77 -12.33 -20.82
CA THR A 198 0.85 -12.43 -21.95
C THR A 198 -0.43 -13.13 -21.48
N ALA A 199 -1.55 -13.00 -22.18
CA ALA A 199 -2.80 -13.65 -21.79
C ALA A 199 -2.70 -15.18 -21.72
N GLU A 200 -1.76 -15.78 -22.47
CA GLU A 200 -1.54 -17.23 -22.50
C GLU A 200 -1.07 -17.81 -21.17
N ILE A 201 -0.48 -17.00 -20.29
CA ILE A 201 -0.02 -17.48 -18.98
C ILE A 201 -1.14 -18.12 -18.17
N TRP A 202 -2.38 -17.62 -18.28
CA TRP A 202 -3.54 -18.18 -17.59
C TRP A 202 -3.78 -19.62 -18.03
N LYS A 203 -3.79 -19.86 -19.34
CA LYS A 203 -3.97 -21.19 -19.92
C LYS A 203 -2.80 -22.10 -19.59
N ASN A 204 -1.57 -21.59 -19.67
CA ASN A 204 -0.37 -22.36 -19.35
C ASN A 204 -0.32 -22.79 -17.88
N LYS A 205 -0.80 -21.96 -16.96
CA LYS A 205 -0.78 -22.26 -15.52
C LYS A 205 -1.97 -23.09 -15.08
N THR A 206 -3.17 -22.82 -15.62
CA THR A 206 -4.44 -23.36 -15.11
C THR A 206 -5.15 -24.33 -16.07
N GLY A 207 -4.72 -24.41 -17.33
CA GLY A 207 -5.40 -25.14 -18.40
C GLY A 207 -6.54 -24.35 -19.08
N LYS A 208 -6.93 -23.19 -18.54
CA LYS A 208 -8.02 -22.33 -19.02
C LYS A 208 -7.56 -20.89 -19.19
N ASP A 209 -8.12 -20.20 -20.18
CA ASP A 209 -7.91 -18.76 -20.27
C ASP A 209 -8.68 -17.99 -19.17
N ILE A 210 -8.42 -16.70 -19.05
CA ILE A 210 -8.99 -15.87 -17.97
C ILE A 210 -10.52 -15.72 -18.07
N ASP A 211 -11.08 -15.76 -19.28
CA ASP A 211 -12.52 -15.63 -19.51
C ASP A 211 -13.23 -16.95 -19.18
N GLU A 212 -12.63 -18.09 -19.51
CA GLU A 212 -13.08 -19.42 -19.09
C GLU A 212 -13.06 -19.56 -17.56
N LEU A 213 -11.98 -19.14 -16.91
CA LEU A 213 -11.87 -19.12 -15.44
C LEU A 213 -12.94 -18.25 -14.81
N TRP A 214 -13.21 -17.08 -15.39
CA TRP A 214 -14.28 -16.21 -14.91
C TRP A 214 -15.65 -16.86 -15.06
N ALA A 215 -15.92 -17.50 -16.20
CA ALA A 215 -17.18 -18.20 -16.44
C ALA A 215 -17.41 -19.35 -15.43
N ASP A 216 -16.36 -20.04 -15.01
CA ASP A 216 -16.46 -21.06 -13.96
C ASP A 216 -16.71 -20.45 -12.58
N TYR A 217 -16.00 -19.37 -12.26
CA TYR A 217 -16.23 -18.62 -11.02
C TYR A 217 -17.68 -18.13 -10.91
N LEU A 218 -18.28 -17.66 -12.02
CA LEU A 218 -19.69 -17.26 -12.03
C LEU A 218 -20.65 -18.41 -11.69
N LYS A 219 -20.30 -19.66 -12.02
CA LYS A 219 -21.13 -20.84 -11.74
C LYS A 219 -20.97 -21.34 -10.31
N ASN A 220 -19.77 -21.24 -9.74
CA ASN A 220 -19.49 -21.69 -8.38
C ASN A 220 -18.54 -20.72 -7.65
N PRO A 221 -19.06 -19.60 -7.10
CA PRO A 221 -18.25 -18.52 -6.57
C PRO A 221 -17.75 -18.75 -5.13
N SER A 222 -17.81 -19.97 -4.59
CA SER A 222 -17.44 -20.24 -3.20
C SER A 222 -15.93 -20.12 -3.00
N ILE A 223 -15.49 -19.41 -1.96
CA ILE A 223 -14.07 -19.25 -1.57
C ILE A 223 -13.81 -19.75 -0.16
#